data_AF-A0A2A4IZI3-F1
#
_entry.id   AF-A0A2A4IZI3-F1
#
_cell.length_a   1.000
_cell.length_b   1.000
_cell.length_c   1.000
_cell.angle_alpha   90.00
_cell.angle_beta   90.00
_cell.angle_gamma   90.00
#
_symmetry.space_group_name_H-M   'P 1'
#
loop_
_entity.id
_entity.type
_entity.pdbx_description
1 polymer ?
#
loop_
_entity_poly.entity_id
_entity_poly.type
_entity_poly.pdbx_seq_one_letter_code
_entity_poly.pdbx_strand_id
1 'polypeptide(L)'
;FKTEKLDLSTNIADKKVEGVTADDKDNSGLVAAAFASLHNIDTVNESKPSPKSVKFNRLAQIDKQISNAADLNTLLVVAENPVVSRRHALKMVSVLSEWTNSNKVKLADFEKDTRFLKLCRILSRSSTHAIGSLTMAEDLSTVLGITGDDEAARLITNLTLPQMIKVMKALQQKGRRSTPLLRALSHNITNQTEVIDLKKSADLLYAMASLNFPDPVLLDRICNDVISCLPSNEDKSAVVNSITVSLGLLKYRHEPVLSAIADWLQQHIQLCRATDIASAVVTMATVDYLPPTQSTSALVETALSLKEEEMSKSSSWLDLVFALLTLNKADRHHLESTLQPDFIDKLLSAGEIPIPARRKLMMIDAYLSLSHPGSLRLADHISVGVPVLHTKDKSLYVQSIMDTFKSFVSADAFLKKECNSGMGFLYDAEFAVDSKCHPVPLEKAKNNKSVFRIAVLGLDYHDMTRKTTAPLGVNQLYTRLLELKGYKVLQIPYTEFNPKDKLVSRVQYIESKLKLIISNQGQS
;
A
#
# COMPACT_ATOMS: atom_id res chain seq x y z
N PHE A 1 22.62 -10.33 -39.10
CA PHE A 1 22.05 -9.76 -40.35
C PHE A 1 20.99 -8.75 -39.95
N LYS A 2 21.09 -7.41 -40.05
CA LYS A 2 22.06 -6.46 -40.63
C LYS A 2 22.41 -5.40 -39.56
N THR A 3 23.64 -4.92 -39.65
CA THR A 3 24.33 -3.85 -38.91
C THR A 3 24.36 -2.55 -39.72
N GLU A 4 24.55 -1.40 -39.04
CA GLU A 4 25.25 -0.13 -39.44
C GLU A 4 24.60 1.02 -38.62
N LYS A 5 25.18 1.79 -37.68
CA LYS A 5 26.53 2.30 -37.31
C LYS A 5 27.16 3.37 -38.23
N LEU A 6 27.28 4.58 -37.66
CA LEU A 6 28.29 5.66 -37.84
C LEU A 6 28.24 6.44 -39.18
N ASP A 7 28.61 7.72 -39.33
CA ASP A 7 29.21 8.73 -38.44
C ASP A 7 29.17 10.15 -39.07
N LEU A 8 29.15 11.15 -38.18
CA LEU A 8 29.91 12.41 -38.08
C LEU A 8 30.35 13.30 -39.28
N SER A 9 30.24 14.62 -39.00
CA SER A 9 31.08 15.78 -39.39
C SER A 9 30.86 16.37 -40.80
N THR A 10 30.95 17.67 -41.10
CA THR A 10 31.68 18.85 -40.59
C THR A 10 30.93 20.10 -41.15
N ASN A 11 30.88 21.30 -40.55
CA ASN A 11 31.93 22.32 -40.65
C ASN A 11 31.57 23.61 -39.87
N ILE A 12 32.65 24.31 -39.51
CA ILE A 12 32.83 25.40 -38.54
C ILE A 12 32.76 26.78 -39.23
N ALA A 13 32.29 27.82 -38.53
CA ALA A 13 32.86 29.18 -38.60
C ALA A 13 32.48 30.04 -37.37
N ASP A 14 33.51 30.55 -36.71
CA ASP A 14 33.56 31.40 -35.51
C ASP A 14 33.00 32.83 -35.67
N LYS A 15 32.37 33.36 -34.61
CA LYS A 15 32.87 34.52 -33.82
C LYS A 15 31.97 34.87 -32.61
N LYS A 16 32.61 34.80 -31.43
CA LYS A 16 32.54 35.62 -30.17
C LYS A 16 31.27 36.44 -29.82
N VAL A 17 30.89 36.71 -28.56
CA VAL A 17 31.00 36.19 -27.17
C VAL A 17 30.30 37.28 -26.31
N GLU A 18 29.67 36.89 -25.18
CA GLU A 18 28.99 37.68 -24.12
C GLU A 18 27.53 38.13 -24.39
N GLY A 19 26.52 37.81 -23.57
CA GLY A 19 26.42 37.01 -22.35
C GLY A 19 24.96 36.85 -21.87
N VAL A 20 24.75 35.84 -21.00
CA VAL A 20 23.69 35.70 -19.97
C VAL A 20 22.31 35.12 -20.38
N THR A 21 22.19 33.82 -20.06
CA THR A 21 21.06 33.01 -19.53
C THR A 21 19.86 32.62 -20.41
N ALA A 22 19.63 31.30 -20.40
CA ALA A 22 18.71 30.52 -21.21
C ALA A 22 17.38 30.20 -20.50
N ASP A 23 16.53 29.53 -21.27
CA ASP A 23 15.30 28.79 -20.93
C ASP A 23 14.00 29.58 -20.77
N ASP A 24 13.32 29.83 -21.91
CA ASP A 24 11.85 29.71 -21.98
C ASP A 24 11.32 29.68 -23.43
N LYS A 25 11.48 28.56 -24.16
CA LYS A 25 10.84 28.35 -25.46
C LYS A 25 10.49 26.88 -25.69
N ASP A 26 9.46 26.41 -25.00
CA ASP A 26 8.58 25.34 -25.51
C ASP A 26 7.14 25.43 -24.98
N ASN A 27 6.83 26.35 -24.05
CA ASN A 27 5.46 26.64 -23.61
C ASN A 27 4.72 27.69 -24.46
N SER A 28 5.39 28.35 -25.41
CA SER A 28 4.80 29.44 -26.18
C SER A 28 3.80 28.97 -27.25
N GLY A 29 3.86 27.71 -27.69
CA GLY A 29 2.94 27.16 -28.71
C GLY A 29 1.54 26.84 -28.17
N LEU A 30 1.43 26.27 -26.97
CA LEU A 30 0.14 25.88 -26.39
C LEU A 30 -0.62 27.09 -25.83
N VAL A 31 0.12 28.03 -25.23
CA VAL A 31 -0.44 29.26 -24.68
C VAL A 31 -0.87 30.20 -25.79
N ALA A 32 -0.10 30.33 -26.89
CA ALA A 32 -0.51 31.09 -28.07
C ALA A 32 -1.75 30.48 -28.76
N ALA A 33 -1.88 29.14 -28.81
CA ALA A 33 -3.07 28.48 -29.33
C ALA A 33 -4.31 28.66 -28.43
N ALA A 34 -4.12 28.71 -27.11
CA ALA A 34 -5.19 29.00 -26.15
C ALA A 34 -5.63 30.48 -26.19
N PHE A 35 -4.70 31.42 -26.38
CA PHE A 35 -5.03 32.85 -26.56
C PHE A 35 -5.62 33.14 -27.95
N ALA A 36 -5.18 32.48 -29.02
CA ALA A 36 -5.80 32.58 -30.34
C ALA A 36 -7.25 32.06 -30.37
N SER A 37 -7.56 31.07 -29.52
CA SER A 37 -8.93 30.56 -29.32
C SER A 37 -9.83 31.53 -28.53
N LEU A 38 -9.26 32.48 -27.79
CA LEU A 38 -10.00 33.53 -27.08
C LEU A 38 -10.27 34.76 -27.95
N HIS A 39 -9.42 35.05 -28.95
CA HIS A 39 -9.60 36.23 -29.82
C HIS A 39 -10.48 35.98 -31.05
N ASN A 40 -10.67 34.71 -31.46
CA ASN A 40 -11.49 34.34 -32.63
C ASN A 40 -13.00 34.22 -32.36
N ILE A 41 -13.51 34.67 -31.20
CA ILE A 41 -14.96 34.68 -30.91
C ILE A 41 -15.58 36.07 -31.18
N ASP A 42 -14.78 37.12 -31.38
CA ASP A 42 -15.26 38.49 -31.55
C ASP A 42 -15.70 38.86 -32.99
N THR A 43 -15.81 37.90 -33.91
CA THR A 43 -16.23 38.20 -35.30
C THR A 43 -17.24 37.20 -35.86
N VAL A 44 -18.53 37.33 -35.52
CA VAL A 44 -19.61 36.85 -36.40
C VAL A 44 -20.83 37.78 -36.37
N ASN A 45 -20.91 38.59 -37.43
CA ASN A 45 -22.06 38.89 -38.30
C ASN A 45 -23.48 38.94 -37.73
N GLU A 46 -24.10 40.09 -37.96
CA GLU A 46 -25.54 40.35 -37.92
C GLU A 46 -26.35 39.26 -38.64
N SER A 47 -27.08 38.42 -37.91
CA SER A 47 -28.32 37.83 -38.41
C SER A 47 -29.27 37.42 -37.27
N LYS A 48 -30.53 37.84 -37.47
CA LYS A 48 -31.83 37.70 -36.77
C LYS A 48 -32.00 36.75 -35.55
N PRO A 49 -32.92 37.08 -34.62
CA PRO A 49 -32.91 36.58 -33.25
C PRO A 49 -33.57 35.20 -33.10
N SER A 50 -32.99 34.36 -32.24
CA SER A 50 -33.63 33.15 -31.70
C SER A 50 -33.35 33.05 -30.19
N PRO A 51 -34.17 32.33 -29.39
CA PRO A 51 -34.30 32.52 -27.93
C PRO A 51 -33.11 32.00 -27.08
N LYS A 52 -31.95 31.73 -27.68
CA LYS A 52 -30.71 31.32 -27.00
C LYS A 52 -29.81 32.51 -26.57
N SER A 53 -30.08 33.73 -27.02
CA SER A 53 -29.26 34.93 -26.71
C SER A 53 -29.41 35.45 -25.27
N VAL A 54 -30.50 35.13 -24.56
CA VAL A 54 -30.77 35.66 -23.21
C VAL A 54 -29.90 34.99 -22.14
N LYS A 55 -29.52 33.71 -22.31
CA LYS A 55 -28.68 32.98 -21.34
C LYS A 55 -27.20 33.37 -21.40
N PHE A 56 -26.69 33.68 -22.58
CA PHE A 56 -25.28 34.07 -22.77
C PHE A 56 -24.98 35.48 -22.21
N ASN A 57 -25.91 36.43 -22.38
CA ASN A 57 -25.77 37.78 -21.83
C ASN A 57 -25.74 37.80 -20.30
N ARG A 58 -26.45 36.88 -19.64
CA ARG A 58 -26.50 36.78 -18.17
C ARG A 58 -25.20 36.26 -17.55
N LEU A 59 -24.49 35.33 -18.20
CA LEU A 59 -23.20 34.83 -17.69
C LEU A 59 -22.10 35.88 -17.79
N ALA A 60 -22.01 36.61 -18.91
CA ALA A 60 -21.04 37.70 -19.08
C ALA A 60 -21.28 38.86 -18.10
N GLN A 61 -22.55 39.12 -17.75
CA GLN A 61 -22.92 40.13 -16.76
C GLN A 61 -22.49 39.73 -15.33
N ILE A 62 -22.53 38.44 -14.98
CA ILE A 62 -22.06 37.93 -13.69
C ILE A 62 -20.53 38.00 -13.60
N ASP A 63 -19.79 37.65 -14.66
CA ASP A 63 -18.33 37.79 -14.70
C ASP A 63 -17.89 39.27 -14.49
N LYS A 64 -18.61 40.23 -15.07
CA LYS A 64 -18.36 41.68 -14.89
C LYS A 64 -18.74 42.18 -13.48
N GLN A 65 -19.73 41.57 -12.84
CA GLN A 65 -20.11 41.88 -11.45
C GLN A 65 -19.12 41.31 -10.43
N ILE A 66 -18.51 40.16 -10.71
CA ILE A 66 -17.47 39.56 -9.86
C ILE A 66 -16.16 40.36 -9.93
N SER A 67 -15.79 40.84 -11.12
CA SER A 67 -14.59 41.68 -11.28
C SER A 67 -14.72 43.08 -10.68
N ASN A 68 -15.95 43.59 -10.55
CA ASN A 68 -16.23 44.95 -10.07
C ASN A 68 -16.69 45.00 -8.60
N ALA A 69 -16.80 43.87 -7.91
CA ALA A 69 -17.17 43.84 -6.50
C ALA A 69 -16.03 44.41 -5.64
N ALA A 70 -16.33 45.44 -4.86
CA ALA A 70 -15.35 46.09 -3.96
C ALA A 70 -15.56 45.74 -2.48
N ASP A 71 -16.73 45.18 -2.12
CA ASP A 71 -17.13 44.89 -0.75
C ASP A 71 -17.60 43.44 -0.57
N LEU A 72 -17.35 42.88 0.62
CA LEU A 72 -17.75 41.52 1.01
C LEU A 72 -19.22 41.21 0.70
N ASN A 73 -20.12 42.14 1.03
CA ASN A 73 -21.56 41.97 0.79
C ASN A 73 -21.92 41.99 -0.70
N THR A 74 -21.23 42.79 -1.51
CA THR A 74 -21.47 42.83 -2.97
C THR A 74 -21.05 41.53 -3.65
N LEU A 75 -19.94 40.93 -3.22
CA LEU A 75 -19.48 39.63 -3.72
C LEU A 75 -20.41 38.49 -3.24
N LEU A 76 -20.86 38.52 -1.99
CA LEU A 76 -21.75 37.48 -1.44
C LEU A 76 -23.20 37.56 -1.96
N VAL A 77 -23.70 38.73 -2.38
CA VAL A 77 -24.99 38.86 -3.07
C VAL A 77 -24.93 38.22 -4.46
N VAL A 78 -23.80 38.31 -5.16
CA VAL A 78 -23.59 37.60 -6.43
C VAL A 78 -23.63 36.08 -6.23
N ALA A 79 -23.26 35.59 -5.03
CA ALA A 79 -23.36 34.18 -4.66
C ALA A 79 -24.80 33.67 -4.46
N GLU A 80 -25.78 34.57 -4.30
CA GLU A 80 -27.20 34.21 -4.17
C GLU A 80 -27.87 33.90 -5.51
N ASN A 81 -27.22 34.25 -6.63
CA ASN A 81 -27.80 34.04 -7.95
C ASN A 81 -27.80 32.53 -8.31
N PRO A 82 -28.95 31.93 -8.69
CA PRO A 82 -29.04 30.50 -9.01
C PRO A 82 -28.23 30.07 -10.25
N VAL A 83 -27.63 31.01 -10.98
CA VAL A 83 -26.86 30.78 -12.22
C VAL A 83 -25.34 30.78 -11.98
N VAL A 84 -24.86 30.88 -10.73
CA VAL A 84 -23.42 30.85 -10.41
C VAL A 84 -22.79 29.52 -10.84
N SER A 85 -21.96 29.58 -11.88
CA SER A 85 -21.20 28.42 -12.36
C SER A 85 -19.94 28.19 -11.51
N ARG A 86 -19.38 26.97 -11.56
CA ARG A 86 -18.14 26.59 -10.85
C ARG A 86 -16.96 27.55 -11.10
N ARG A 87 -16.84 28.06 -12.33
CA ARG A 87 -15.80 29.03 -12.72
C ARG A 87 -15.94 30.33 -11.93
N HIS A 88 -17.17 30.78 -11.71
CA HIS A 88 -17.48 31.97 -10.91
C HIS A 88 -17.22 31.71 -9.42
N ALA A 89 -17.64 30.56 -8.87
CA ALA A 89 -17.39 30.22 -7.48
C ALA A 89 -15.88 30.13 -7.14
N LEU A 90 -15.06 29.56 -8.03
CA LEU A 90 -13.60 29.52 -7.87
C LEU A 90 -12.98 30.92 -7.88
N LYS A 91 -13.39 31.77 -8.83
CA LYS A 91 -12.93 33.18 -8.87
C LYS A 91 -13.32 33.93 -7.59
N MET A 92 -14.54 33.74 -7.09
CA MET A 92 -15.02 34.40 -5.88
C MET A 92 -14.28 33.96 -4.63
N VAL A 93 -13.99 32.65 -4.48
CA VAL A 93 -13.18 32.13 -3.37
C VAL A 93 -11.72 32.60 -3.47
N SER A 94 -11.16 32.69 -4.68
CA SER A 94 -9.83 33.27 -4.91
C SER A 94 -9.75 34.74 -4.48
N VAL A 95 -10.74 35.55 -4.86
CA VAL A 95 -10.82 36.97 -4.49
C VAL A 95 -11.02 37.13 -2.97
N LEU A 96 -11.84 36.28 -2.33
CA LEU A 96 -11.98 36.27 -0.88
C LEU A 96 -10.68 35.87 -0.16
N SER A 97 -9.92 34.94 -0.73
CA SER A 97 -8.59 34.58 -0.22
C SER A 97 -7.60 35.73 -0.35
N GLU A 98 -7.58 36.44 -1.49
CA GLU A 98 -6.75 37.63 -1.69
C GLU A 98 -7.13 38.78 -0.75
N TRP A 99 -8.43 39.00 -0.49
CA TRP A 99 -8.91 40.04 0.42
C TRP A 99 -8.64 39.70 1.89
N THR A 100 -8.63 38.42 2.24
CA THR A 100 -8.20 37.95 3.57
C THR A 100 -6.70 38.12 3.74
N ASN A 101 -5.90 37.77 2.73
CA ASN A 101 -4.44 37.96 2.73
C ASN A 101 -4.03 39.44 2.74
N SER A 102 -4.87 40.32 2.16
CA SER A 102 -4.69 41.77 2.17
C SER A 102 -5.23 42.46 3.43
N ASN A 103 -5.66 41.69 4.45
CA ASN A 103 -6.24 42.18 5.71
C ASN A 103 -7.49 43.07 5.56
N LYS A 104 -8.17 43.03 4.41
CA LYS A 104 -9.39 43.83 4.15
C LYS A 104 -10.65 43.23 4.79
N VAL A 105 -10.65 41.92 5.04
CA VAL A 105 -11.77 41.18 5.65
C VAL A 105 -11.23 40.14 6.62
N LYS A 106 -11.86 39.98 7.79
CA LYS A 106 -11.48 38.92 8.75
C LYS A 106 -12.20 37.62 8.39
N LEU A 107 -11.49 36.50 8.46
CA LEU A 107 -12.02 35.16 8.19
C LEU A 107 -13.30 34.86 9.00
N ALA A 108 -13.36 35.37 10.24
CA ALA A 108 -14.47 35.19 11.17
C ALA A 108 -15.80 35.82 10.69
N ASP A 109 -15.76 36.81 9.81
CA ASP A 109 -16.95 37.57 9.38
C ASP A 109 -17.75 36.83 8.30
N PHE A 110 -17.12 35.91 7.55
CA PHE A 110 -17.77 35.18 6.45
C PHE A 110 -17.77 33.65 6.62
N GLU A 111 -17.01 33.09 7.55
CA GLU A 111 -17.00 31.64 7.83
C GLU A 111 -18.39 31.10 8.24
N LYS A 112 -19.18 31.92 8.94
CA LYS A 112 -20.55 31.58 9.38
C LYS A 112 -21.64 32.00 8.39
N ASP A 113 -21.27 32.66 7.29
CA ASP A 113 -22.26 33.17 6.34
C ASP A 113 -22.81 32.04 5.46
N THR A 114 -24.13 31.88 5.49
CA THR A 114 -24.88 30.93 4.65
C THR A 114 -24.57 31.08 3.14
N ARG A 115 -24.16 32.28 2.71
CA ARG A 115 -23.80 32.62 1.32
C ARG A 115 -22.44 32.05 0.94
N PHE A 116 -21.45 32.09 1.84
CA PHE A 116 -20.14 31.48 1.65
C PHE A 116 -20.24 29.94 1.65
N LEU A 117 -21.05 29.39 2.56
CA LEU A 117 -21.34 27.95 2.60
C LEU A 117 -21.99 27.44 1.30
N LYS A 118 -22.83 28.25 0.63
CA LYS A 118 -23.39 27.91 -0.69
C LYS A 118 -22.30 27.85 -1.78
N LEU A 119 -21.32 28.76 -1.76
CA LEU A 119 -20.20 28.72 -2.70
C LEU A 119 -19.33 27.48 -2.50
N CYS A 120 -19.00 27.15 -1.25
CA CYS A 120 -18.30 25.92 -0.91
C CYS A 120 -19.10 24.68 -1.35
N ARG A 121 -20.44 24.70 -1.21
CA ARG A 121 -21.33 23.64 -1.70
C ARG A 121 -21.34 23.52 -3.22
N ILE A 122 -21.21 24.62 -3.96
CA ILE A 122 -21.10 24.59 -5.42
C ILE A 122 -19.75 24.02 -5.85
N LEU A 123 -18.68 24.29 -5.09
CA LEU A 123 -17.35 23.74 -5.32
C LEU A 123 -17.24 22.25 -4.94
N SER A 124 -18.00 21.80 -3.93
CA SER A 124 -18.01 20.40 -3.48
C SER A 124 -18.77 19.45 -4.41
N ARG A 125 -19.58 19.95 -5.35
CA ARG A 125 -20.34 19.16 -6.35
C ARG A 125 -19.47 18.42 -7.40
N SER A 126 -18.16 18.32 -7.22
CA SER A 126 -17.25 17.64 -8.17
C SER A 126 -17.19 16.11 -8.03
N SER A 127 -17.99 15.49 -7.16
CA SER A 127 -18.09 14.02 -7.09
C SER A 127 -19.42 13.57 -7.71
N THR A 128 -19.33 12.80 -8.80
CA THR A 128 -20.47 12.29 -9.57
C THR A 128 -21.17 11.12 -8.89
N HIS A 129 -21.48 11.23 -7.60
CA HIS A 129 -22.36 10.27 -6.92
C HIS A 129 -23.33 10.98 -5.97
N ALA A 130 -24.61 10.77 -6.28
CA ALA A 130 -25.82 10.84 -5.44
C ALA A 130 -26.00 12.00 -4.43
N ILE A 131 -27.15 12.65 -4.61
CA ILE A 131 -27.76 13.64 -3.73
C ILE A 131 -28.19 12.95 -2.42
N GLY A 132 -27.61 13.34 -1.29
CA GLY A 132 -28.08 12.94 0.03
C GLY A 132 -27.07 13.17 1.14
N SER A 133 -27.22 14.28 1.87
CA SER A 133 -26.57 14.56 3.16
C SER A 133 -25.02 14.51 3.15
N LEU A 134 -24.39 15.55 2.60
CA LEU A 134 -22.96 15.78 2.87
C LEU A 134 -22.81 16.27 4.31
N THR A 135 -21.95 15.60 5.08
CA THR A 135 -21.73 15.91 6.49
C THR A 135 -20.60 16.93 6.65
N MET A 136 -20.61 17.76 7.69
CA MET A 136 -19.58 18.79 7.98
C MET A 136 -18.12 18.30 7.86
N ALA A 137 -17.86 16.99 7.96
CA ALA A 137 -16.52 16.41 7.80
C ALA A 137 -16.07 16.25 6.33
N GLU A 138 -17.00 16.12 5.38
CA GLU A 138 -16.68 16.15 3.95
C GLU A 138 -16.35 17.57 3.50
N ASP A 139 -17.09 18.55 4.03
CA ASP A 139 -16.80 19.97 3.89
C ASP A 139 -15.45 20.29 4.56
N LEU A 140 -15.20 19.82 5.78
CA LEU A 140 -13.91 20.05 6.45
C LEU A 140 -12.75 19.35 5.74
N SER A 141 -12.91 18.12 5.23
CA SER A 141 -11.84 17.44 4.47
C SER A 141 -11.60 18.06 3.08
N THR A 142 -12.59 18.73 2.48
CA THR A 142 -12.39 19.53 1.27
C THR A 142 -11.72 20.86 1.60
N VAL A 143 -12.13 21.54 2.67
CA VAL A 143 -11.54 22.79 3.15
C VAL A 143 -10.08 22.58 3.59
N LEU A 144 -9.81 21.60 4.45
CA LEU A 144 -8.45 21.15 4.82
C LEU A 144 -7.64 20.71 3.60
N GLY A 145 -8.34 20.35 2.53
CA GLY A 145 -7.74 19.97 1.27
C GLY A 145 -7.32 21.14 0.37
N ILE A 146 -7.90 22.33 0.59
CA ILE A 146 -7.68 23.57 -0.16
C ILE A 146 -6.80 24.54 0.64
N THR A 147 -6.88 24.51 1.98
CA THR A 147 -6.01 25.28 2.88
C THR A 147 -4.59 24.72 2.86
N GLY A 148 -3.58 25.58 3.04
CA GLY A 148 -2.20 25.15 3.22
C GLY A 148 -2.05 24.18 4.41
N ASP A 149 -1.06 23.28 4.35
CA ASP A 149 -0.86 22.22 5.35
C ASP A 149 -0.74 22.76 6.79
N ASP A 150 -0.18 23.97 6.96
CA ASP A 150 -0.02 24.63 8.27
C ASP A 150 -1.35 25.10 8.88
N GLU A 151 -2.24 25.66 8.05
CA GLU A 151 -3.56 26.10 8.51
C GLU A 151 -4.46 24.88 8.78
N ALA A 152 -4.31 23.83 7.98
CA ALA A 152 -4.99 22.57 8.19
C ALA A 152 -4.58 21.91 9.53
N ALA A 153 -3.30 21.97 9.90
CA ALA A 153 -2.80 21.47 11.18
C ALA A 153 -3.40 22.25 12.37
N ARG A 154 -3.52 23.58 12.28
CA ARG A 154 -4.15 24.42 13.30
C ARG A 154 -5.64 24.12 13.47
N LEU A 155 -6.34 23.82 12.38
CA LEU A 155 -7.75 23.43 12.43
C LEU A 155 -7.93 22.07 13.12
N ILE A 156 -7.01 21.12 12.94
CA ILE A 156 -7.07 19.79 13.57
C ILE A 156 -7.01 19.86 15.10
N THR A 157 -6.19 20.75 15.66
CA THR A 157 -6.06 20.91 17.12
C THR A 157 -7.38 21.27 17.82
N ASN A 158 -8.35 21.84 17.10
CA ASN A 158 -9.66 22.22 17.66
C ASN A 158 -10.73 21.11 17.49
N LEU A 159 -10.38 19.97 16.88
CA LEU A 159 -11.33 18.89 16.59
C LEU A 159 -11.44 17.91 17.76
N THR A 160 -12.65 17.37 17.94
CA THR A 160 -12.90 16.28 18.89
C THR A 160 -12.43 14.93 18.33
N LEU A 161 -12.23 13.91 19.19
CA LEU A 161 -11.83 12.56 18.78
C LEU A 161 -12.71 12.00 17.64
N PRO A 162 -14.06 12.02 17.74
CA PRO A 162 -14.91 11.50 16.68
C PRO A 162 -14.80 12.29 15.37
N GLN A 163 -14.55 13.59 15.45
CA GLN A 163 -14.35 14.44 14.27
C GLN A 163 -13.03 14.12 13.57
N MET A 164 -11.93 13.95 14.33
CA MET A 164 -10.63 13.57 13.76
C MET A 164 -10.67 12.21 13.07
N ILE A 165 -11.33 11.21 13.68
CA ILE A 165 -11.53 9.89 13.08
C ILE A 165 -12.31 10.02 11.77
N LYS A 166 -13.36 10.85 11.76
CA LYS A 166 -14.17 11.07 10.56
C LYS A 166 -13.40 11.78 9.45
N VAL A 167 -12.51 12.72 9.79
CA VAL A 167 -11.60 13.35 8.82
C VAL A 167 -10.62 12.31 8.25
N MET A 168 -10.01 11.48 9.09
CA MET A 168 -9.12 10.41 8.63
C MET A 168 -9.84 9.42 7.70
N LYS A 169 -11.09 9.07 8.02
CA LYS A 169 -11.95 8.22 7.17
C LYS A 169 -12.31 8.89 5.84
N ALA A 170 -12.62 10.19 5.85
CA ALA A 170 -12.88 10.94 4.62
C ALA A 170 -11.63 11.06 3.73
N LEU A 171 -10.44 11.20 4.32
CA LEU A 171 -9.17 11.18 3.58
C LEU A 171 -8.92 9.81 2.95
N GLN A 172 -9.20 8.73 3.67
CA GLN A 172 -9.14 7.37 3.14
C GLN A 172 -10.10 7.17 1.96
N GLN A 173 -11.36 7.57 2.08
CA GLN A 173 -12.34 7.46 0.99
C GLN A 173 -11.94 8.24 -0.26
N LYS A 174 -11.26 9.38 -0.08
CA LYS A 174 -10.73 10.21 -1.17
C LYS A 174 -9.36 9.74 -1.70
N GLY A 175 -8.74 8.73 -1.07
CA GLY A 175 -7.39 8.27 -1.40
C GLY A 175 -6.30 9.34 -1.24
N ARG A 176 -6.53 10.38 -0.41
CA ARG A 176 -5.62 11.51 -0.27
C ARG A 176 -4.59 11.26 0.83
N ARG A 177 -3.32 11.09 0.43
CA ARG A 177 -2.19 10.83 1.32
C ARG A 177 -1.36 12.08 1.61
N SER A 178 -1.93 13.08 2.30
CA SER A 178 -1.13 14.21 2.81
C SER A 178 -0.40 13.78 4.09
N THR A 179 0.91 13.52 4.00
CA THR A 179 1.69 13.03 5.15
C THR A 179 1.79 14.03 6.30
N PRO A 180 1.90 15.37 6.09
CA PRO A 180 1.86 16.32 7.19
C PRO A 180 0.51 16.30 7.93
N LEU A 181 -0.59 16.29 7.18
CA LEU A 181 -1.95 16.25 7.73
C LEU A 181 -2.20 14.95 8.52
N LEU A 182 -1.77 13.80 7.99
CA LEU A 182 -1.92 12.51 8.65
C LEU A 182 -1.07 12.43 9.93
N ARG A 183 0.14 12.99 9.92
CA ARG A 183 0.96 13.11 11.14
C ARG A 183 0.32 14.01 12.18
N ALA A 184 -0.22 15.16 11.78
CA ALA A 184 -0.93 16.06 12.68
C ALA A 184 -2.17 15.38 13.28
N LEU A 185 -2.98 14.67 12.48
CA LEU A 185 -4.10 13.87 12.97
C LEU A 185 -3.63 12.77 13.93
N SER A 186 -2.58 12.02 13.58
CA SER A 186 -2.06 10.93 14.41
C SER A 186 -1.62 11.41 15.79
N HIS A 187 -0.88 12.52 15.83
CA HIS A 187 -0.39 13.14 17.06
C HIS A 187 -1.54 13.66 17.92
N ASN A 188 -2.48 14.40 17.34
CA ASN A 188 -3.61 14.96 18.08
C ASN A 188 -4.57 13.88 18.59
N ILE A 189 -4.84 12.84 17.79
CA ILE A 189 -5.60 11.69 18.25
C ILE A 189 -4.88 11.09 19.45
N THR A 190 -3.59 10.74 19.32
CA THR A 190 -2.77 10.11 20.37
C THR A 190 -2.78 10.88 21.69
N ASN A 191 -2.78 12.22 21.65
CA ASN A 191 -2.75 13.06 22.84
C ASN A 191 -4.09 13.15 23.59
N GLN A 192 -5.19 12.66 23.02
CA GLN A 192 -6.47 12.64 23.72
C GLN A 192 -6.51 11.56 24.79
N THR A 193 -7.12 11.87 25.93
CA THR A 193 -7.25 10.95 27.07
C THR A 193 -8.47 10.03 26.96
N GLU A 194 -9.36 10.26 25.99
CA GLU A 194 -10.54 9.42 25.75
C GLU A 194 -10.13 8.04 25.20
N VAL A 195 -10.73 6.97 25.71
CA VAL A 195 -10.51 5.60 25.23
C VAL A 195 -11.18 5.41 23.87
N ILE A 196 -10.44 4.86 22.90
CA ILE A 196 -10.96 4.63 21.56
C ILE A 196 -11.78 3.33 21.54
N ASP A 197 -13.11 3.48 21.41
CA ASP A 197 -14.04 2.36 21.17
C ASP A 197 -13.59 1.40 20.06
N LEU A 198 -13.95 0.12 20.15
CA LEU A 198 -13.64 -0.89 19.12
C LEU A 198 -14.04 -0.48 17.69
N LYS A 199 -15.23 0.13 17.51
CA LYS A 199 -15.68 0.58 16.18
C LYS A 199 -14.80 1.70 15.63
N LYS A 200 -14.37 2.61 16.50
CA LYS A 200 -13.49 3.73 16.16
C LYS A 200 -12.07 3.23 15.87
N SER A 201 -11.59 2.26 16.65
CA SER A 201 -10.32 1.55 16.44
C SER A 201 -10.28 0.82 15.11
N ALA A 202 -11.35 0.09 14.77
CA ALA A 202 -11.50 -0.58 13.47
C ALA A 202 -11.43 0.41 12.29
N ASP A 203 -12.17 1.53 12.40
CA ASP A 203 -12.19 2.58 11.38
C ASP A 203 -10.81 3.24 11.19
N LEU A 204 -10.11 3.53 12.29
CA LEU A 204 -8.76 4.11 12.26
C LEU A 204 -7.75 3.13 11.65
N LEU A 205 -7.71 1.88 12.11
CA LEU A 205 -6.77 0.88 11.60
C LEU A 205 -6.98 0.63 10.10
N TYR A 206 -8.23 0.52 9.66
CA TYR A 206 -8.54 0.35 8.25
C TYR A 206 -8.15 1.58 7.42
N ALA A 207 -8.36 2.79 7.95
CA ALA A 207 -7.93 4.02 7.30
C ALA A 207 -6.41 4.11 7.16
N MET A 208 -5.67 3.76 8.22
CA MET A 208 -4.21 3.70 8.23
C MET A 208 -3.68 2.65 7.24
N ALA A 209 -4.31 1.48 7.17
CA ALA A 209 -3.97 0.42 6.22
C ALA A 209 -4.17 0.89 4.77
N SER A 210 -5.33 1.47 4.48
CA SER A 210 -5.70 1.93 3.13
C SER A 210 -4.83 3.08 2.63
N LEU A 211 -4.49 4.04 3.50
CA LEU A 211 -3.63 5.17 3.17
C LEU A 211 -2.12 4.83 3.18
N ASN A 212 -1.76 3.59 3.54
CA ASN A 212 -0.39 3.15 3.79
C ASN A 212 0.35 4.15 4.69
N PHE A 213 -0.29 4.51 5.81
CA PHE A 213 0.21 5.43 6.84
C PHE A 213 0.19 4.74 8.22
N PRO A 214 1.25 3.98 8.55
CA PRO A 214 1.39 3.29 9.81
C PRO A 214 2.20 4.14 10.78
N ASP A 215 1.51 4.87 11.64
CA ASP A 215 2.14 5.61 12.74
C ASP A 215 2.31 4.71 13.96
N PRO A 216 3.54 4.41 14.41
CA PRO A 216 3.77 3.42 15.46
C PRO A 216 3.18 3.84 16.80
N VAL A 217 3.14 5.14 17.12
CA VAL A 217 2.63 5.64 18.41
C VAL A 217 1.11 5.49 18.47
N LEU A 218 0.41 5.94 17.42
CA LEU A 218 -1.03 5.77 17.34
C LEU A 218 -1.43 4.28 17.27
N LEU A 219 -0.71 3.46 16.51
CA LEU A 219 -0.99 2.01 16.43
C LEU A 219 -0.88 1.32 17.79
N ASP A 220 0.13 1.66 18.58
CA ASP A 220 0.32 1.11 19.92
C ASP A 220 -0.84 1.49 20.85
N ARG A 221 -1.23 2.77 20.84
CA ARG A 221 -2.38 3.25 21.62
C ARG A 221 -3.67 2.53 21.21
N ILE A 222 -3.96 2.44 19.90
CA ILE A 222 -5.16 1.74 19.42
C ILE A 222 -5.13 0.27 19.86
N CYS A 223 -3.99 -0.41 19.77
CA CYS A 223 -3.88 -1.81 20.19
C CYS A 223 -4.15 -1.98 21.70
N ASN A 224 -3.65 -1.08 22.54
CA ASN A 224 -3.89 -1.12 23.99
C ASN A 224 -5.36 -0.85 24.34
N ASP A 225 -5.99 0.12 23.68
CA ASP A 225 -7.42 0.40 23.84
C ASP A 225 -8.28 -0.79 23.38
N VAL A 226 -7.92 -1.43 22.27
CA VAL A 226 -8.58 -2.65 21.78
C VAL A 226 -8.49 -3.78 22.81
N ILE A 227 -7.33 -4.02 23.42
CA ILE A 227 -7.18 -5.06 24.45
C ILE A 227 -8.11 -4.79 25.63
N SER A 228 -8.26 -3.54 26.04
CA SER A 228 -9.12 -3.15 27.16
C SER A 228 -10.61 -3.22 26.83
N CYS A 229 -11.00 -2.94 25.58
CA CYS A 229 -12.41 -2.95 25.15
C CYS A 229 -12.90 -4.33 24.64
N LEU A 230 -12.01 -5.24 24.23
CA LEU A 230 -12.38 -6.56 23.70
C LEU A 230 -13.27 -7.38 24.66
N PRO A 231 -12.98 -7.48 25.97
CA PRO A 231 -13.81 -8.27 26.89
C PRO A 231 -15.25 -7.77 27.02
N SER A 232 -15.50 -6.49 26.75
CA SER A 232 -16.85 -5.89 26.84
C SER A 232 -17.67 -6.03 25.56
N ASN A 233 -17.13 -6.66 24.51
CA ASN A 233 -17.82 -6.85 23.25
C ASN A 233 -18.48 -8.23 23.19
N GLU A 234 -19.80 -8.27 23.39
CA GLU A 234 -20.55 -9.54 23.44
C GLU A 234 -21.18 -9.92 22.08
N ASP A 235 -21.49 -8.95 21.20
CA ASP A 235 -22.40 -9.21 20.06
C ASP A 235 -21.80 -9.02 18.65
N LYS A 236 -20.61 -8.43 18.50
CA LYS A 236 -20.13 -7.91 17.19
C LYS A 236 -18.79 -8.49 16.75
N SER A 237 -18.81 -9.70 16.18
CA SER A 237 -17.65 -10.32 15.51
C SER A 237 -17.09 -9.47 14.37
N ALA A 238 -17.95 -8.80 13.59
CA ALA A 238 -17.53 -8.04 12.41
C ALA A 238 -16.53 -6.91 12.72
N VAL A 239 -16.63 -6.27 13.89
CA VAL A 239 -15.71 -5.20 14.30
C VAL A 239 -14.34 -5.79 14.65
N VAL A 240 -14.33 -6.91 15.37
CA VAL A 240 -13.09 -7.63 15.71
C VAL A 240 -12.42 -8.13 14.44
N ASN A 241 -13.16 -8.73 13.51
CA ASN A 241 -12.61 -9.15 12.22
C ASN A 241 -12.01 -7.98 11.44
N SER A 242 -12.66 -6.82 11.41
CA SER A 242 -12.11 -5.61 10.76
C SER A 242 -10.80 -5.15 11.39
N ILE A 243 -10.65 -5.23 12.72
CA ILE A 243 -9.40 -4.93 13.43
C ILE A 243 -8.33 -5.95 13.02
N THR A 244 -8.65 -7.24 13.10
CA THR A 244 -7.76 -8.35 12.76
C THR A 244 -7.20 -8.21 11.34
N VAL A 245 -8.08 -8.07 10.34
CA VAL A 245 -7.67 -7.89 8.94
C VAL A 245 -6.80 -6.64 8.78
N SER A 246 -7.14 -5.53 9.44
CA SER A 246 -6.36 -4.29 9.33
C SER A 246 -4.94 -4.44 9.90
N LEU A 247 -4.76 -5.18 11.00
CA LEU A 247 -3.44 -5.51 11.55
C LEU A 247 -2.61 -6.33 10.55
N GLY A 248 -3.23 -7.29 9.86
CA GLY A 248 -2.60 -8.08 8.80
C GLY A 248 -2.17 -7.22 7.61
N LEU A 249 -3.04 -6.33 7.12
CA LEU A 249 -2.74 -5.39 6.03
C LEU A 249 -1.60 -4.42 6.39
N LEU A 250 -1.57 -3.97 7.64
CA LEU A 250 -0.50 -3.12 8.16
C LEU A 250 0.81 -3.88 8.40
N LYS A 251 0.79 -5.21 8.40
CA LYS A 251 1.91 -6.08 8.80
C LYS A 251 2.38 -5.75 10.23
N TYR A 252 1.45 -5.39 11.12
CA TYR A 252 1.75 -4.93 12.47
C TYR A 252 1.74 -6.10 13.45
N ARG A 253 2.91 -6.50 13.95
CA ARG A 253 3.06 -7.61 14.89
C ARG A 253 3.06 -7.07 16.31
N HIS A 254 1.88 -7.02 16.92
CA HIS A 254 1.70 -6.69 18.33
C HIS A 254 1.18 -7.92 19.08
N GLU A 255 2.08 -8.62 19.75
CA GLU A 255 1.81 -9.93 20.35
C GLU A 255 0.64 -9.93 21.35
N PRO A 256 0.51 -8.95 22.26
CA PRO A 256 -0.60 -8.92 23.22
C PRO A 256 -1.97 -8.78 22.57
N VAL A 257 -2.10 -7.98 21.49
CA VAL A 257 -3.42 -7.78 20.84
C VAL A 257 -3.79 -9.00 20.00
N LEU A 258 -2.80 -9.65 19.36
CA LEU A 258 -3.03 -10.89 18.62
C LEU A 258 -3.48 -12.02 19.54
N SER A 259 -2.90 -12.13 20.74
CA SER A 259 -3.35 -13.07 21.76
C SER A 259 -4.78 -12.76 22.23
N ALA A 260 -5.06 -11.50 22.58
CA ALA A 260 -6.39 -11.10 23.04
C ALA A 260 -7.48 -11.34 21.98
N ILE A 261 -7.17 -11.09 20.70
CA ILE A 261 -8.08 -11.39 19.58
C ILE A 261 -8.31 -12.90 19.45
N ALA A 262 -7.25 -13.72 19.54
CA ALA A 262 -7.37 -15.17 19.45
C ALA A 262 -8.23 -15.74 20.59
N ASP A 263 -8.01 -15.26 21.81
CA ASP A 263 -8.77 -15.67 23.00
C ASP A 263 -10.24 -15.26 22.88
N TRP A 264 -10.52 -14.02 22.44
CA TRP A 264 -11.88 -13.54 22.25
C TRP A 264 -12.64 -14.34 21.17
N LEU A 265 -12.00 -14.62 20.04
CA LEU A 265 -12.60 -15.39 18.94
C LEU A 265 -12.93 -16.82 19.37
N GLN A 266 -12.06 -17.46 20.15
CA GLN A 266 -12.31 -18.81 20.64
C GLN A 266 -13.46 -18.85 21.66
N GLN A 267 -13.53 -17.89 22.56
CA GLN A 267 -14.62 -17.79 23.54
C GLN A 267 -15.98 -17.55 22.86
N HIS A 268 -15.98 -16.82 21.75
CA HIS A 268 -17.19 -16.44 21.00
C HIS A 268 -17.30 -17.19 19.66
N ILE A 269 -16.76 -18.40 19.57
CA ILE A 269 -16.67 -19.14 18.31
C ILE A 269 -18.04 -19.35 17.64
N GLN A 270 -19.10 -19.50 18.45
CA GLN A 270 -20.48 -19.67 17.98
C GLN A 270 -21.05 -18.41 17.30
N LEU A 271 -20.51 -17.23 17.61
CA LEU A 271 -20.89 -15.96 16.98
C LEU A 271 -20.03 -15.65 15.74
N CYS A 272 -18.91 -16.35 15.59
CA CYS A 272 -17.94 -16.11 14.53
C CYS A 272 -18.36 -16.83 13.25
N ARG A 273 -18.24 -16.14 12.13
CA ARG A 273 -18.42 -16.77 10.81
C ARG A 273 -17.13 -17.52 10.43
N ALA A 274 -17.23 -18.50 9.55
CA ALA A 274 -16.06 -19.19 8.98
C ALA A 274 -15.03 -18.18 8.41
N THR A 275 -15.51 -17.10 7.79
CA THR A 275 -14.65 -16.01 7.27
C THR A 275 -13.89 -15.25 8.35
N ASP A 276 -14.43 -15.12 9.56
CA ASP A 276 -13.79 -14.40 10.66
C ASP A 276 -12.62 -15.23 11.21
N ILE A 277 -12.85 -16.53 11.40
CA ILE A 277 -11.83 -17.52 11.79
C ILE A 277 -10.72 -17.56 10.72
N ALA A 278 -11.10 -17.68 9.45
CA ALA A 278 -10.15 -17.73 8.35
C ALA A 278 -9.28 -16.46 8.29
N SER A 279 -9.90 -15.27 8.43
CA SER A 279 -9.19 -13.99 8.41
C SER A 279 -8.22 -13.83 9.59
N ALA A 280 -8.55 -14.39 10.75
CA ALA A 280 -7.66 -14.43 11.90
C ALA A 280 -6.42 -15.29 11.64
N VAL A 281 -6.60 -16.51 11.12
CA VAL A 281 -5.48 -17.39 10.75
C VAL A 281 -4.62 -16.76 9.66
N VAL A 282 -5.24 -16.16 8.64
CA VAL A 282 -4.52 -15.43 7.58
C VAL A 282 -3.70 -14.28 8.13
N THR A 283 -4.24 -13.53 9.10
CA THR A 283 -3.54 -12.42 9.76
C THR A 283 -2.32 -12.94 10.54
N MET A 284 -2.50 -13.97 11.38
CA MET A 284 -1.44 -14.59 12.16
C MET A 284 -0.33 -15.18 11.27
N ALA A 285 -0.71 -15.82 10.15
CA ALA A 285 0.24 -16.31 9.15
C ALA A 285 0.99 -15.17 8.46
N THR A 286 0.33 -14.06 8.16
CA THR A 286 0.97 -12.91 7.49
C THR A 286 2.09 -12.32 8.35
N VAL A 287 1.84 -12.16 9.66
CA VAL A 287 2.82 -11.60 10.62
C VAL A 287 3.76 -12.65 11.22
N ASP A 288 3.70 -13.90 10.75
CA ASP A 288 4.51 -15.02 11.24
C ASP A 288 4.49 -15.16 12.77
N TYR A 289 3.30 -15.04 13.36
CA TYR A 289 3.13 -15.14 14.81
C TYR A 289 1.85 -15.86 15.17
N LEU A 290 2.01 -17.00 15.83
CA LEU A 290 0.93 -17.76 16.45
C LEU A 290 1.06 -17.61 17.97
N PRO A 291 0.14 -16.91 18.65
CA PRO A 291 0.19 -16.78 20.10
C PRO A 291 0.26 -18.17 20.77
N PRO A 292 1.14 -18.37 21.77
CA PRO A 292 1.31 -19.67 22.43
C PRO A 292 0.19 -19.95 23.46
N THR A 293 -1.07 -19.77 23.05
CA THR A 293 -2.25 -20.01 23.90
C THR A 293 -3.04 -21.21 23.39
N GLN A 294 -3.71 -21.91 24.31
CA GLN A 294 -4.59 -23.04 23.95
C GLN A 294 -5.72 -22.59 23.02
N SER A 295 -6.25 -21.38 23.22
CA SER A 295 -7.27 -20.77 22.37
C SER A 295 -6.82 -20.68 20.92
N THR A 296 -5.56 -20.32 20.70
CA THR A 296 -5.00 -20.17 19.35
C THR A 296 -4.88 -21.53 18.66
N SER A 297 -4.42 -22.56 19.37
CA SER A 297 -4.37 -23.93 18.84
C SER A 297 -5.77 -24.43 18.46
N ALA A 298 -6.76 -24.24 19.34
CA ALA A 298 -8.15 -24.61 19.07
C ALA A 298 -8.76 -23.84 17.89
N LEU A 299 -8.39 -22.56 17.72
CA LEU A 299 -8.81 -21.74 16.58
C LEU A 299 -8.22 -22.29 15.27
N VAL A 300 -6.95 -22.70 15.27
CA VAL A 300 -6.31 -23.34 14.10
C VAL A 300 -6.94 -24.69 13.80
N GLU A 301 -7.25 -25.51 14.80
CA GLU A 301 -7.97 -26.78 14.62
C GLU A 301 -9.35 -26.54 14.03
N THR A 302 -10.07 -25.52 14.51
CA THR A 302 -11.36 -25.12 13.94
C THR A 302 -11.18 -24.70 12.47
N ALA A 303 -10.15 -23.93 12.15
CA ALA A 303 -9.84 -23.52 10.79
C ALA A 303 -9.47 -24.69 9.87
N LEU A 304 -8.87 -25.75 10.41
CA LEU A 304 -8.60 -27.01 9.70
C LEU A 304 -9.86 -27.85 9.47
N SER A 305 -10.90 -27.68 10.28
CA SER A 305 -12.19 -28.37 10.09
C SER A 305 -13.10 -27.71 9.05
N LEU A 306 -12.81 -26.46 8.67
CA LEU A 306 -13.59 -25.71 7.69
C LEU A 306 -13.51 -26.34 6.31
N LYS A 307 -14.62 -26.25 5.56
CA LYS A 307 -14.70 -26.69 4.17
C LYS A 307 -14.76 -25.51 3.21
N GLU A 308 -14.42 -25.76 1.95
CA GLU A 308 -14.50 -24.75 0.87
C GLU A 308 -15.90 -24.12 0.77
N GLU A 309 -16.96 -24.92 0.94
CA GLU A 309 -18.36 -24.49 0.81
C GLU A 309 -18.81 -23.50 1.89
N GLU A 310 -18.13 -23.47 3.04
CA GLU A 310 -18.43 -22.56 4.14
C GLU A 310 -17.87 -21.15 3.92
N MET A 311 -17.02 -20.99 2.91
CA MET A 311 -16.37 -19.73 2.58
C MET A 311 -17.24 -18.86 1.68
N SER A 312 -17.32 -17.57 2.01
CA SER A 312 -18.06 -16.60 1.18
C SER A 312 -17.51 -16.43 -0.23
N LYS A 313 -16.21 -16.69 -0.45
CA LYS A 313 -15.50 -16.54 -1.72
C LYS A 313 -14.42 -17.61 -1.86
N SER A 314 -14.24 -18.14 -3.06
CA SER A 314 -13.14 -19.08 -3.37
C SER A 314 -11.76 -18.47 -3.12
N SER A 315 -11.60 -17.15 -3.31
CA SER A 315 -10.35 -16.46 -2.99
C SER A 315 -10.01 -16.52 -1.50
N SER A 316 -11.02 -16.43 -0.63
CA SER A 316 -10.83 -16.50 0.83
C SER A 316 -10.45 -17.92 1.28
N TRP A 317 -10.96 -18.95 0.60
CA TRP A 317 -10.49 -20.33 0.80
C TRP A 317 -9.01 -20.49 0.41
N LEU A 318 -8.61 -19.97 -0.75
CA LEU A 318 -7.21 -19.98 -1.17
C LEU A 318 -6.31 -19.24 -0.15
N ASP A 319 -6.76 -18.10 0.37
CA ASP A 319 -6.03 -17.35 1.38
C ASP A 319 -5.85 -18.15 2.68
N LEU A 320 -6.90 -18.85 3.14
CA LEU A 320 -6.85 -19.71 4.32
C LEU A 320 -5.88 -20.89 4.13
N VAL A 321 -6.01 -21.64 3.03
CA VAL A 321 -5.14 -22.78 2.74
C VAL A 321 -3.68 -22.33 2.63
N PHE A 322 -3.43 -21.20 1.98
CA PHE A 322 -2.09 -20.60 1.89
C PHE A 322 -1.56 -20.17 3.27
N ALA A 323 -2.40 -19.63 4.14
CA ALA A 323 -2.03 -19.28 5.51
C ALA A 323 -1.69 -20.51 6.36
N LEU A 324 -2.48 -21.57 6.26
CA LEU A 324 -2.21 -22.86 6.91
C LEU A 324 -0.89 -23.47 6.41
N LEU A 325 -0.61 -23.37 5.10
CA LEU A 325 0.66 -23.81 4.52
C LEU A 325 1.84 -23.02 5.10
N THR A 326 1.69 -21.69 5.16
CA THR A 326 2.69 -20.77 5.72
C THR A 326 3.01 -21.14 7.18
N LEU A 327 1.97 -21.39 7.99
CA LEU A 327 2.09 -21.81 9.40
C LEU A 327 2.56 -23.26 9.60
N ASN A 328 2.79 -24.02 8.54
CA ASN A 328 3.11 -25.45 8.58
C ASN A 328 2.03 -26.33 9.24
N LYS A 329 0.77 -25.94 9.08
CA LYS A 329 -0.40 -26.64 9.64
C LYS A 329 -1.32 -27.21 8.57
N ALA A 330 -1.05 -26.94 7.28
CA ALA A 330 -1.90 -27.42 6.20
C ALA A 330 -1.79 -28.94 6.01
N ASP A 331 -2.94 -29.59 6.05
CA ASP A 331 -3.09 -30.97 5.63
C ASP A 331 -3.14 -31.11 4.10
N ARG A 332 -2.78 -32.29 3.61
CA ARG A 332 -2.74 -32.62 2.18
C ARG A 332 -4.06 -32.35 1.45
N HIS A 333 -5.19 -32.73 2.06
CA HIS A 333 -6.52 -32.53 1.45
C HIS A 333 -6.85 -31.06 1.17
N HIS A 334 -6.48 -30.15 2.07
CA HIS A 334 -6.66 -28.71 1.89
C HIS A 334 -5.84 -28.20 0.71
N LEU A 335 -4.58 -28.62 0.61
CA LEU A 335 -3.69 -28.21 -0.48
C LEU A 335 -4.21 -28.73 -1.83
N GLU A 336 -4.57 -30.01 -1.91
CA GLU A 336 -5.10 -30.63 -3.14
C GLU A 336 -6.42 -30.01 -3.57
N SER A 337 -7.30 -29.61 -2.62
CA SER A 337 -8.57 -28.91 -2.94
C SER A 337 -8.36 -27.66 -3.78
N THR A 338 -7.29 -26.90 -3.53
CA THR A 338 -7.00 -25.64 -4.24
C THR A 338 -6.38 -25.84 -5.62
N LEU A 339 -5.93 -27.06 -5.94
CA LEU A 339 -5.33 -27.40 -7.23
C LEU A 339 -6.32 -28.13 -8.16
N GLN A 340 -7.52 -28.48 -7.68
CA GLN A 340 -8.55 -29.13 -8.49
C GLN A 340 -9.00 -28.23 -9.64
N PRO A 341 -9.20 -28.77 -10.86
CA PRO A 341 -9.72 -28.01 -11.99
C PRO A 341 -11.01 -27.26 -11.66
N ASP A 342 -11.94 -27.92 -10.95
CA ASP A 342 -13.21 -27.33 -10.54
C ASP A 342 -13.02 -26.06 -9.67
N PHE A 343 -12.01 -26.04 -8.80
CA PHE A 343 -11.71 -24.88 -7.97
C PHE A 343 -11.10 -23.74 -8.79
N ILE A 344 -10.22 -24.07 -9.73
CA ILE A 344 -9.64 -23.09 -10.66
C ILE A 344 -10.75 -22.46 -11.52
N ASP A 345 -11.68 -23.26 -12.02
CA ASP A 345 -12.82 -22.78 -12.81
C ASP A 345 -13.74 -21.88 -11.99
N LYS A 346 -13.96 -22.17 -10.70
CA LYS A 346 -14.65 -21.25 -9.77
C LYS A 346 -13.90 -19.92 -9.60
N LEU A 347 -12.57 -19.95 -9.49
CA LEU A 347 -11.75 -18.73 -9.42
C LEU A 347 -11.83 -17.91 -10.71
N LEU A 348 -11.84 -18.57 -11.87
CA LEU A 348 -11.98 -17.93 -13.19
C LEU A 348 -13.39 -17.40 -13.45
N SER A 349 -14.41 -18.04 -12.87
CA SER A 349 -15.81 -17.59 -12.98
C SER A 349 -16.03 -16.22 -12.32
N ALA A 350 -15.19 -15.83 -11.36
CA ALA A 350 -15.20 -14.52 -10.73
C ALA A 350 -14.44 -13.44 -11.53
N GLY A 351 -13.77 -13.82 -12.64
CA GLY A 351 -12.94 -12.96 -13.47
C GLY A 351 -11.53 -13.54 -13.68
N GLU A 352 -10.59 -12.72 -14.15
CA GLU A 352 -9.19 -13.14 -14.25
C GLU A 352 -8.59 -13.38 -12.86
N ILE A 353 -7.87 -14.50 -12.69
CA ILE A 353 -7.17 -14.78 -11.43
C ILE A 353 -6.06 -13.73 -11.24
N PRO A 354 -6.09 -12.93 -10.15
CA PRO A 354 -5.06 -11.94 -9.90
C PRO A 354 -3.67 -12.57 -9.77
N ILE A 355 -2.64 -11.87 -10.22
CA ILE A 355 -1.23 -12.32 -10.14
C ILE A 355 -0.86 -12.82 -8.72
N PRO A 356 -1.22 -12.14 -7.61
CA PRO A 356 -0.91 -12.63 -6.27
C PRO A 356 -1.54 -14.00 -5.96
N ALA A 357 -2.76 -14.26 -6.42
CA ALA A 357 -3.42 -15.55 -6.22
C ALA A 357 -2.75 -16.66 -7.06
N ARG A 358 -2.36 -16.36 -8.31
CA ARG A 358 -1.59 -17.30 -9.14
C ARG A 358 -0.27 -17.68 -8.47
N ARG A 359 0.45 -16.71 -7.89
CA ARG A 359 1.69 -16.99 -7.13
C ARG A 359 1.45 -17.89 -5.92
N LYS A 360 0.35 -17.71 -5.17
CA LYS A 360 -0.01 -18.60 -4.05
C LYS A 360 -0.25 -20.03 -4.52
N LEU A 361 -1.01 -20.21 -5.62
CA LEU A 361 -1.25 -21.52 -6.22
C LEU A 361 0.05 -22.20 -6.66
N MET A 362 0.97 -21.47 -7.29
CA MET A 362 2.29 -21.99 -7.66
C MET A 362 3.11 -22.45 -6.45
N MET A 363 3.03 -21.75 -5.31
CA MET A 363 3.73 -22.15 -4.08
C MET A 363 3.10 -23.39 -3.44
N ILE A 364 1.77 -23.50 -3.46
CA ILE A 364 1.06 -24.69 -2.98
C ILE A 364 1.42 -25.92 -3.83
N ASP A 365 1.39 -25.77 -5.15
CA ASP A 365 1.80 -26.81 -6.12
C ASP A 365 3.26 -27.25 -5.92
N ALA A 366 4.16 -26.28 -5.73
CA ALA A 366 5.56 -26.56 -5.45
C ALA A 366 5.75 -27.31 -4.14
N TYR A 367 5.05 -26.91 -3.07
CA TYR A 367 5.12 -27.61 -1.79
C TYR A 367 4.64 -29.05 -1.91
N LEU A 368 3.46 -29.27 -2.51
CA LEU A 368 2.91 -30.62 -2.70
C LEU A 368 3.85 -31.51 -3.51
N SER A 369 4.49 -30.97 -4.53
CA SER A 369 5.34 -31.78 -5.41
C SER A 369 6.71 -32.10 -4.81
N LEU A 370 7.20 -31.24 -3.92
CA LEU A 370 8.44 -31.48 -3.18
C LEU A 370 8.21 -32.42 -1.98
N SER A 371 7.09 -32.28 -1.28
CA SER A 371 6.78 -33.07 -0.08
C SER A 371 6.09 -34.41 -0.38
N HIS A 372 5.28 -34.47 -1.44
CA HIS A 372 4.48 -35.64 -1.81
C HIS A 372 4.52 -35.88 -3.33
N PRO A 373 5.60 -36.51 -3.84
CA PRO A 373 5.68 -36.86 -5.25
C PRO A 373 4.48 -37.69 -5.71
N GLY A 374 3.78 -37.25 -6.75
CA GLY A 374 2.57 -37.90 -7.28
C GLY A 374 1.24 -37.26 -6.88
N SER A 375 1.25 -36.15 -6.14
CA SER A 375 0.05 -35.32 -5.91
C SER A 375 -0.45 -34.63 -7.18
N LEU A 376 -1.69 -34.13 -7.12
CA LEU A 376 -2.29 -33.32 -8.18
C LEU A 376 -1.42 -32.09 -8.47
N ARG A 377 -1.24 -31.80 -9.76
CA ARG A 377 -0.42 -30.70 -10.25
C ARG A 377 -1.29 -29.56 -10.75
N LEU A 378 -0.83 -28.33 -10.51
CA LEU A 378 -1.47 -27.14 -11.06
C LEU A 378 -1.40 -27.17 -12.60
N ALA A 379 -2.48 -26.75 -13.26
CA ALA A 379 -2.51 -26.68 -14.71
C ALA A 379 -1.51 -25.64 -15.25
N ASP A 380 -0.73 -26.02 -16.26
CA ASP A 380 0.40 -25.22 -16.78
C ASP A 380 0.01 -23.80 -17.21
N HIS A 381 -1.19 -23.63 -17.77
CA HIS A 381 -1.70 -22.34 -18.23
C HIS A 381 -1.85 -21.29 -17.10
N ILE A 382 -1.91 -21.71 -15.84
CA ILE A 382 -2.03 -20.83 -14.68
C ILE A 382 -0.66 -20.26 -14.28
N SER A 383 0.39 -21.06 -14.46
CA SER A 383 1.78 -20.72 -14.15
C SER A 383 2.45 -19.86 -15.24
N VAL A 384 1.92 -19.90 -16.46
CA VAL A 384 2.46 -19.15 -17.60
C VAL A 384 2.14 -17.66 -17.49
N GLY A 385 3.16 -16.83 -17.73
CA GLY A 385 3.00 -15.36 -17.83
C GLY A 385 2.84 -14.63 -16.50
N VAL A 386 3.11 -15.28 -15.36
CA VAL A 386 3.13 -14.63 -14.05
C VAL A 386 4.45 -13.84 -13.91
N PRO A 387 4.44 -12.50 -13.98
CA PRO A 387 5.67 -11.75 -13.82
C PRO A 387 6.13 -11.89 -12.37
N VAL A 388 7.41 -12.20 -12.16
CA VAL A 388 8.04 -12.17 -10.85
C VAL A 388 9.20 -11.20 -10.96
N LEU A 389 9.00 -9.98 -10.46
CA LEU A 389 9.95 -8.88 -10.58
C LEU A 389 10.14 -8.25 -9.20
N HIS A 390 11.37 -7.82 -8.94
CA HIS A 390 11.68 -7.00 -7.78
C HIS A 390 11.11 -5.58 -7.96
N THR A 391 10.74 -4.94 -6.86
CA THR A 391 10.52 -3.49 -6.83
C THR A 391 11.85 -2.77 -7.00
N LYS A 392 11.83 -1.52 -7.46
CA LYS A 392 13.05 -0.72 -7.64
C LYS A 392 13.89 -0.66 -6.36
N ASP A 393 13.23 -0.45 -5.22
CA ASP A 393 13.89 -0.38 -3.91
C ASP A 393 14.53 -1.72 -3.52
N LYS A 394 13.82 -2.83 -3.76
CA LYS A 394 14.36 -4.17 -3.52
C LYS A 394 15.54 -4.48 -4.43
N SER A 395 15.47 -4.10 -5.71
CA SER A 395 16.60 -4.26 -6.65
C SER A 395 17.87 -3.54 -6.17
N LEU A 396 17.76 -2.31 -5.65
CA LEU A 396 18.90 -1.58 -5.10
C LEU A 396 19.49 -2.27 -3.85
N TYR A 397 18.62 -2.76 -2.97
CA TYR A 397 19.03 -3.50 -1.78
C TYR A 397 19.77 -4.80 -2.16
N VAL A 398 19.20 -5.58 -3.07
CA VAL A 398 19.80 -6.81 -3.60
C VAL A 398 21.12 -6.53 -4.30
N GLN A 399 21.22 -5.46 -5.08
CA GLN A 399 22.47 -5.06 -5.74
C GLN A 399 23.60 -4.82 -4.72
N SER A 400 23.31 -4.14 -3.60
CA SER A 400 24.28 -3.95 -2.53
C SER A 400 24.73 -5.26 -1.88
N ILE A 401 23.80 -6.21 -1.71
CA ILE A 401 24.12 -7.57 -1.24
C ILE A 401 25.04 -8.26 -2.26
N MET A 402 24.74 -8.17 -3.56
CA MET A 402 25.55 -8.76 -4.63
C MET A 402 26.96 -8.18 -4.69
N ASP A 403 27.12 -6.87 -4.51
CA ASP A 403 28.44 -6.24 -4.48
C ASP A 403 29.27 -6.70 -3.27
N THR A 404 28.60 -7.01 -2.16
CA THR A 404 29.24 -7.64 -0.99
C THR A 404 29.70 -9.05 -1.34
N PHE A 405 28.86 -9.86 -2.00
CA PHE A 405 29.23 -11.21 -2.43
C PHE A 405 30.35 -11.25 -3.48
N LYS A 406 30.46 -10.27 -4.38
CA LYS A 406 31.59 -10.20 -5.33
C LYS A 406 32.94 -10.10 -4.63
N SER A 407 32.98 -9.53 -3.42
CA SER A 407 34.20 -9.44 -2.60
C SER A 407 34.53 -10.77 -1.93
N PHE A 408 33.53 -11.61 -1.68
CA PHE A 408 33.66 -12.94 -1.07
C PHE A 408 33.92 -14.04 -2.12
N VAL A 409 33.34 -13.89 -3.31
CA VAL A 409 33.35 -14.89 -4.38
C VAL A 409 33.82 -14.24 -5.67
N SER A 410 35.11 -14.37 -5.97
CA SER A 410 35.79 -13.60 -7.01
C SER A 410 35.45 -13.99 -8.46
N ALA A 411 34.50 -14.90 -8.72
CA ALA A 411 34.13 -15.30 -10.08
C ALA A 411 32.63 -15.55 -10.27
N ASP A 412 32.08 -15.11 -11.42
CA ASP A 412 30.70 -15.38 -11.83
C ASP A 412 30.41 -16.89 -11.96
N ALA A 413 31.44 -17.74 -12.05
CA ALA A 413 31.31 -19.20 -12.07
C ALA A 413 30.78 -19.81 -10.74
N PHE A 414 30.83 -19.04 -9.65
CA PHE A 414 30.45 -19.49 -8.32
C PHE A 414 29.15 -18.86 -7.81
N LEU A 415 28.71 -17.76 -8.43
CA LEU A 415 27.55 -16.97 -7.99
C LEU A 415 26.58 -16.78 -9.14
N LYS A 416 25.39 -17.35 -9.02
CA LYS A 416 24.27 -17.09 -9.91
C LYS A 416 23.38 -16.00 -9.29
N LYS A 417 23.00 -15.01 -10.09
CA LYS A 417 22.19 -13.85 -9.67
C LYS A 417 20.75 -14.01 -10.18
N GLU A 418 19.81 -13.31 -9.54
CA GLU A 418 18.40 -13.20 -9.96
C GLU A 418 17.76 -14.55 -10.28
N CYS A 419 17.79 -15.45 -9.32
CA CYS A 419 17.38 -16.82 -9.55
C CYS A 419 15.86 -16.97 -9.46
N ASN A 420 15.25 -17.47 -10.54
CA ASN A 420 13.84 -17.85 -10.52
C ASN A 420 13.67 -19.21 -9.85
N SER A 421 12.86 -19.26 -8.79
CA SER A 421 12.60 -20.50 -8.06
C SER A 421 11.77 -21.50 -8.87
N GLY A 422 10.98 -21.02 -9.83
CA GLY A 422 9.94 -21.77 -10.54
C GLY A 422 8.66 -21.95 -9.72
N MET A 423 8.61 -21.40 -8.50
CA MET A 423 7.53 -21.60 -7.52
C MET A 423 6.73 -20.31 -7.25
N GLY A 424 6.80 -19.33 -8.15
CA GLY A 424 6.08 -18.06 -8.01
C GLY A 424 6.81 -16.96 -7.21
N PHE A 425 8.10 -17.14 -6.89
CA PHE A 425 8.96 -16.13 -6.24
C PHE A 425 10.40 -16.14 -6.79
N LEU A 426 11.16 -15.07 -6.56
CA LEU A 426 12.58 -14.99 -6.85
C LEU A 426 13.40 -15.16 -5.57
N TYR A 427 14.62 -15.68 -5.72
CA TYR A 427 15.66 -15.61 -4.70
C TYR A 427 16.90 -14.94 -5.30
N ASP A 428 17.62 -14.19 -4.48
CA ASP A 428 18.48 -13.13 -4.98
C ASP A 428 19.80 -13.67 -5.55
N ALA A 429 20.32 -14.72 -4.93
CA ALA A 429 21.50 -15.41 -5.41
C ALA A 429 21.54 -16.89 -5.03
N GLU A 430 22.31 -17.64 -5.82
CA GLU A 430 22.70 -19.02 -5.56
C GLU A 430 24.22 -19.12 -5.59
N PHE A 431 24.80 -19.75 -4.58
CA PHE A 431 26.21 -20.14 -4.59
C PHE A 431 26.39 -21.45 -3.83
N ALA A 432 27.55 -22.09 -3.97
CA ALA A 432 27.85 -23.34 -3.31
C ALA A 432 29.12 -23.23 -2.47
N VAL A 433 29.14 -23.86 -1.30
CA VAL A 433 30.27 -23.82 -0.36
C VAL A 433 30.57 -25.20 0.21
N ASP A 434 31.84 -25.47 0.51
CA ASP A 434 32.26 -26.67 1.23
C ASP A 434 31.99 -26.56 2.75
N SER A 435 32.29 -27.62 3.51
CA SER A 435 32.18 -27.64 4.98
C SER A 435 33.11 -26.65 5.70
N LYS A 436 34.10 -26.09 5.01
CA LYS A 436 35.03 -25.07 5.49
C LYS A 436 34.66 -23.66 5.02
N CYS A 437 33.47 -23.50 4.41
CA CYS A 437 32.97 -22.23 3.85
C CYS A 437 33.72 -21.73 2.59
N HIS A 438 34.49 -22.57 1.90
CA HIS A 438 35.13 -22.18 0.64
C HIS A 438 34.15 -22.27 -0.53
N PRO A 439 34.13 -21.28 -1.44
CA PRO A 439 33.27 -21.32 -2.63
C PRO A 439 33.60 -22.50 -3.55
N VAL A 440 32.58 -23.20 -4.02
CA VAL A 440 32.67 -24.30 -5.00
C VAL A 440 31.91 -23.90 -6.27
N PRO A 441 32.45 -24.16 -7.48
CA PRO A 441 31.73 -23.83 -8.71
C PRO A 441 30.39 -24.59 -8.78
N LEU A 442 29.33 -23.90 -9.20
CA LEU A 442 27.96 -24.45 -9.19
C LEU A 442 27.82 -25.75 -10.00
N GLU A 443 28.56 -25.87 -11.11
CA GLU A 443 28.56 -27.08 -11.94
C GLU A 443 29.11 -28.32 -11.21
N LYS A 444 30.09 -28.14 -10.31
CA LYS A 444 30.64 -29.22 -9.50
C LYS A 444 29.79 -29.54 -8.27
N ALA A 445 28.89 -28.63 -7.89
CA ALA A 445 28.02 -28.76 -6.72
C ALA A 445 26.76 -29.60 -6.99
N LYS A 446 26.31 -29.74 -8.23
CA LYS A 446 25.05 -30.44 -8.58
C LYS A 446 25.00 -31.90 -8.12
N ASN A 447 26.14 -32.59 -8.08
CA ASN A 447 26.22 -34.04 -7.79
C ASN A 447 27.00 -34.36 -6.51
N ASN A 448 27.46 -33.36 -5.75
CA ASN A 448 28.35 -33.57 -4.62
C ASN A 448 27.65 -33.32 -3.28
N LYS A 449 27.39 -34.40 -2.52
CA LYS A 449 26.74 -34.34 -1.19
C LYS A 449 27.57 -33.64 -0.11
N SER A 450 28.86 -33.44 -0.34
CA SER A 450 29.76 -32.73 0.59
C SER A 450 29.72 -31.20 0.44
N VAL A 451 28.92 -30.69 -0.50
CA VAL A 451 28.81 -29.28 -0.82
C VAL A 451 27.43 -28.76 -0.44
N PHE A 452 27.39 -27.61 0.24
CA PHE A 452 26.17 -26.93 0.62
C PHE A 452 25.78 -25.91 -0.45
N ARG A 453 24.61 -26.08 -1.05
CA ARG A 453 24.02 -25.09 -1.97
C ARG A 453 23.28 -24.04 -1.14
N ILE A 454 23.73 -22.80 -1.20
CA ILE A 454 23.16 -21.67 -0.46
C ILE A 454 22.26 -20.86 -1.39
N ALA A 455 21.02 -20.62 -0.97
CA ALA A 455 20.11 -19.66 -1.57
C ALA A 455 20.05 -18.41 -0.70
N VAL A 456 20.19 -17.23 -1.30
CA VAL A 456 20.17 -15.94 -0.58
C VAL A 456 18.81 -15.27 -0.71
N LEU A 457 18.28 -14.81 0.42
CA LEU A 457 17.06 -14.00 0.52
C LEU A 457 17.37 -12.69 1.28
N GLY A 458 17.50 -11.60 0.55
CA GLY A 458 17.50 -10.24 1.05
C GLY A 458 16.08 -9.81 1.42
N LEU A 459 15.87 -9.56 2.71
CA LEU A 459 14.59 -9.11 3.25
C LEU A 459 14.63 -7.59 3.41
N ASP A 460 13.92 -6.89 2.53
CA ASP A 460 13.82 -5.44 2.58
C ASP A 460 12.85 -4.96 3.69
N TYR A 461 12.60 -3.65 3.75
CA TYR A 461 11.66 -3.07 4.72
C TYR A 461 10.22 -3.61 4.57
N HIS A 462 9.80 -3.97 3.36
CA HIS A 462 8.46 -4.47 3.09
C HIS A 462 8.30 -5.96 3.37
N ASP A 463 9.40 -6.69 3.52
CA ASP A 463 9.48 -8.11 3.81
C ASP A 463 9.46 -8.45 5.31
N MET A 464 9.42 -7.42 6.15
CA MET A 464 9.47 -7.53 7.62
C MET A 464 8.19 -6.99 8.27
N THR A 465 7.87 -7.50 9.46
CA THR A 465 6.80 -7.01 10.31
C THR A 465 7.18 -5.69 10.99
N ARG A 466 6.15 -4.90 11.31
CA ARG A 466 6.28 -3.65 12.09
C ARG A 466 6.12 -3.93 13.59
N LYS A 467 6.63 -3.02 14.43
CA LYS A 467 6.76 -3.14 15.92
C LYS A 467 7.78 -4.18 16.34
N THR A 468 7.44 -5.47 16.24
CA THR A 468 8.40 -6.57 16.44
C THR A 468 8.99 -6.93 15.08
N THR A 469 10.27 -6.66 14.85
CA THR A 469 10.94 -6.95 13.57
C THR A 469 11.19 -8.45 13.41
N ALA A 470 10.42 -9.08 12.53
CA ALA A 470 10.56 -10.46 12.10
C ALA A 470 10.22 -10.56 10.60
N PRO A 471 10.72 -11.58 9.87
CA PRO A 471 10.28 -11.84 8.51
C PRO A 471 8.77 -12.12 8.45
N LEU A 472 8.12 -11.66 7.38
CA LEU A 472 6.72 -12.05 7.12
C LEU A 472 6.60 -13.55 6.86
N GLY A 473 5.43 -14.13 7.13
CA GLY A 473 5.25 -15.58 7.00
C GLY A 473 5.50 -16.08 5.58
N VAL A 474 5.17 -15.28 4.56
CA VAL A 474 5.47 -15.62 3.16
C VAL A 474 6.98 -15.84 2.92
N ASN A 475 7.85 -15.09 3.61
CA ASN A 475 9.30 -15.24 3.50
C ASN A 475 9.82 -16.48 4.25
N GLN A 476 9.13 -16.89 5.31
CA GLN A 476 9.37 -18.20 5.93
C GLN A 476 8.96 -19.35 5.02
N LEU A 477 7.83 -19.21 4.31
CA LEU A 477 7.42 -20.19 3.31
C LEU A 477 8.45 -20.30 2.17
N TYR A 478 9.00 -19.18 1.70
CA TYR A 478 10.09 -19.19 0.71
C TYR A 478 11.30 -19.98 1.22
N THR A 479 11.67 -19.75 2.48
CA THR A 479 12.78 -20.46 3.12
C THR A 479 12.52 -21.96 3.13
N ARG A 480 11.36 -22.40 3.61
CA ARG A 480 10.98 -23.82 3.65
C ARG A 480 10.94 -24.47 2.25
N LEU A 481 10.40 -23.78 1.26
CA LEU A 481 10.33 -24.28 -0.12
C LEU A 481 11.73 -24.45 -0.74
N LEU A 482 12.65 -23.53 -0.46
CA LEU A 482 14.05 -23.66 -0.89
C LEU A 482 14.76 -24.79 -0.14
N GLU A 483 14.51 -24.96 1.15
CA GLU A 483 15.03 -26.07 1.96
C GLU A 483 14.55 -27.43 1.44
N LEU A 484 13.26 -27.55 1.12
CA LEU A 484 12.70 -28.76 0.51
C LEU A 484 13.32 -29.08 -0.86
N LYS A 485 13.76 -28.05 -1.60
CA LYS A 485 14.50 -28.21 -2.86
C LYS A 485 16.00 -28.54 -2.65
N GLY A 486 16.45 -28.64 -1.40
CA GLY A 486 17.81 -29.03 -1.02
C GLY A 486 18.79 -27.86 -0.87
N TYR A 487 18.30 -26.62 -0.73
CA TYR A 487 19.15 -25.46 -0.43
C TYR A 487 19.25 -25.22 1.07
N LYS A 488 20.37 -24.65 1.51
CA LYS A 488 20.43 -23.91 2.78
C LYS A 488 20.12 -22.45 2.50
N VAL A 489 19.31 -21.82 3.33
CA VAL A 489 18.83 -20.45 3.05
C VAL A 489 19.54 -19.45 3.96
N LEU A 490 20.14 -18.43 3.34
CA LEU A 490 20.73 -17.28 4.01
C LEU A 490 19.78 -16.09 3.90
N GLN A 491 19.09 -15.77 4.98
CA GLN A 491 18.28 -14.56 5.09
C GLN A 491 19.14 -13.37 5.52
N ILE A 492 19.00 -12.24 4.82
CA ILE A 492 19.74 -10.98 5.07
C ILE A 492 18.72 -9.86 5.31
N PRO A 493 18.28 -9.63 6.56
CA PRO A 493 17.31 -8.61 6.89
C PRO A 493 17.90 -7.20 6.90
N TYR A 494 17.12 -6.22 6.44
CA TYR A 494 17.53 -4.80 6.40
C TYR A 494 17.89 -4.23 7.79
N THR A 495 17.40 -4.85 8.86
CA THR A 495 17.69 -4.45 10.25
C THR A 495 19.12 -4.74 10.66
N GLU A 496 19.74 -5.74 10.03
CA GLU A 496 21.11 -6.18 10.33
C GLU A 496 22.09 -5.84 9.21
N PHE A 497 21.60 -5.59 7.99
CA PHE A 497 22.41 -5.25 6.83
C PHE A 497 22.02 -3.88 6.26
N ASN A 498 22.94 -2.92 6.31
CA ASN A 498 22.76 -1.59 5.74
C ASN A 498 23.68 -1.37 4.54
N PRO A 499 23.14 -1.04 3.34
CA PRO A 499 23.95 -0.74 2.15
C PRO A 499 24.98 0.37 2.32
N LYS A 500 24.78 1.29 3.27
CA LYS A 500 25.67 2.43 3.53
C LYS A 500 26.89 2.07 4.39
N ASP A 501 26.92 0.88 4.97
CA ASP A 501 28.02 0.45 5.83
C ASP A 501 29.28 0.13 5.01
N LYS A 502 30.44 0.18 5.69
CA LYS A 502 31.73 -0.19 5.09
C LYS A 502 31.65 -1.60 4.51
N LEU A 503 32.26 -1.81 3.35
CA LEU A 503 32.25 -3.11 2.67
C LEU A 503 32.77 -4.24 3.58
N VAL A 504 33.82 -3.97 4.35
CA VAL A 504 34.43 -4.95 5.27
C VAL A 504 33.45 -5.44 6.33
N SER A 505 32.65 -4.55 6.94
CA SER A 505 31.66 -4.96 7.95
C SER A 505 30.52 -5.77 7.33
N ARG A 506 30.08 -5.39 6.12
CA ARG A 506 29.09 -6.16 5.35
C ARG A 506 29.57 -7.56 5.02
N VAL A 507 30.84 -7.72 4.61
CA VAL A 507 31.44 -9.03 4.33
C VAL A 507 31.54 -9.86 5.61
N GLN A 508 32.06 -9.29 6.70
CA GLN A 508 32.17 -9.99 8.00
C GLN A 508 30.80 -10.47 8.51
N TYR A 509 29.76 -9.66 8.35
CA TYR A 509 28.39 -10.04 8.68
C TYR A 509 27.94 -11.27 7.88
N ILE A 510 28.06 -11.25 6.54
CA ILE A 510 27.67 -12.38 5.69
C ILE A 510 28.46 -13.63 6.03
N GLU A 511 29.77 -13.52 6.25
CA GLU A 511 30.61 -14.66 6.66
C GLU A 511 30.17 -15.26 8.00
N SER A 512 29.84 -14.42 8.98
CA SER A 512 29.38 -14.88 10.28
C SER A 512 28.07 -15.66 10.18
N LYS A 513 27.10 -15.15 9.39
CA LYS A 513 25.82 -15.80 9.16
C LYS A 513 25.97 -17.09 8.38
N LEU A 514 26.85 -17.11 7.38
CA LEU A 514 27.15 -18.31 6.60
C LEU A 514 27.76 -19.41 7.47
N LYS A 515 28.72 -19.05 8.34
CA LYS A 515 29.31 -20.00 9.30
C LYS A 515 28.26 -20.60 10.22
N LEU A 516 27.32 -19.79 10.74
CA LEU A 516 26.20 -20.26 11.57
C LEU A 516 25.30 -21.28 10.84
N ILE A 517 24.96 -21.01 9.58
CA ILE A 517 24.14 -21.89 8.74
C ILE A 517 24.84 -23.23 8.46
N ILE A 518 26.17 -23.22 8.37
CA ILE A 518 26.96 -24.43 8.16
C ILE A 518 27.17 -25.19 9.48
N SER A 519 27.40 -24.49 10.60
CA SER A 519 27.68 -25.10 11.90
C SER A 519 26.46 -25.68 12.61
N ASN A 520 25.27 -25.10 12.43
CA ASN A 520 24.03 -25.53 13.11
C ASN A 520 23.56 -26.95 12.75
N GLN A 521 24.27 -27.68 11.89
CA GLN A 521 24.01 -29.10 11.61
C GLN A 521 25.13 -30.05 12.04
N GLY A 522 26.06 -29.62 12.90
CA GLY A 522 26.85 -30.56 13.69
C GLY A 522 26.05 -31.28 14.78
N GLN A 523 24.77 -30.94 14.98
CA GLN A 523 23.92 -31.40 16.10
C GLN A 523 22.46 -31.70 15.72
N SER A 524 22.14 -32.05 14.46
CA SER A 524 20.81 -32.58 14.11
C SER A 524 20.86 -34.05 13.77
#